data_AF-G0S4N5-F1
#
_entry.id   AF-G0S4N5-F1
#
_cell.length_a   1.000
_cell.length_b   1.000
_cell.length_c   1.000
_cell.angle_alpha   90.00
_cell.angle_beta   90.00
_cell.angle_gamma   90.00
#
_symmetry.space_group_name_H-M   'P 1'
#
loop_
_entity.id
_entity.type
_entity.pdbx_description
1 polymer ?
#
loop_
_entity_poly.entity_id
_entity_poly.type
_entity_poly.pdbx_seq_one_letter_code
_entity_poly.pdbx_strand_id
1 'polypeptide(L)'
;MTWKDPVIGCRPVTILGVGILDRRIACSFVAGGYSVHIRDPSAEVRQAAVQYLGDNKRQYARNIPGDANAVQPGAYGTIEDMAAAVRNAWLVVEAVPENIEVKINSFVELDRLAPSDCILGSNSLPLNIRTVELMTDGETYPAIFHFLNEILSKCGMLPVTARKESTGFISNRLWAAIKRDILVILVEGLMGCVGFDTVAFTENNYIQERSLDGSVMSARLDGSDVQIVIPNGCVHRVGHDGSNHEALVQRSAPANGDSTLLSSLSWCVGIAVDTKAGKIYWTQKGLSKSLRSGIFRSGIGIPSGQTASIQSDIELLFDNLPESIDPEIDFETRTLYWTDRDEHPRGYSLNQAFVGNNKGVPEILAHRVELNLEHCQVLE
;
A
#
# COMPACT_ATOMS: atom_id res chain seq x y z
N MET A 1 3.56 -5.66 32.56
CA MET A 1 4.23 -4.71 33.47
C MET A 1 3.45 -3.40 33.47
N THR A 2 3.85 -2.34 34.17
CA THR A 2 3.27 -1.00 33.96
C THR A 2 4.18 -0.20 33.02
N TRP A 3 3.63 0.33 31.94
CA TRP A 3 4.32 1.23 31.01
C TRP A 3 4.92 2.45 31.73
N LYS A 4 6.03 2.96 31.19
CA LYS A 4 6.63 4.25 31.53
C LYS A 4 7.04 4.93 30.23
N ASP A 5 6.71 6.21 30.09
CA ASP A 5 7.08 6.97 28.90
C ASP A 5 8.61 7.03 28.74
N PRO A 6 9.14 6.94 27.49
CA PRO A 6 10.56 7.05 27.27
C PRO A 6 11.06 8.45 27.61
N VAL A 7 12.25 8.51 28.20
CA VAL A 7 12.94 9.79 28.37
C VAL A 7 13.36 10.28 26.99
N ILE A 8 12.76 11.36 26.48
CA ILE A 8 13.14 11.94 25.17
C ILE A 8 14.48 12.69 25.31
N GLY A 9 14.49 13.87 25.94
CA GLY A 9 15.71 14.66 26.14
C GLY A 9 16.51 14.88 24.84
N CYS A 10 17.78 14.45 24.82
CA CYS A 10 18.66 14.50 23.65
C CYS A 10 18.62 13.23 22.77
N ARG A 11 17.74 12.27 23.06
CA ARG A 11 17.62 11.03 22.30
C ARG A 11 16.95 11.31 20.94
N PRO A 12 17.42 10.68 19.85
CA PRO A 12 16.85 10.87 18.54
C PRO A 12 15.61 10.00 18.30
N VAL A 13 14.80 10.40 17.32
CA VAL A 13 13.97 9.49 16.54
C VAL A 13 14.87 8.86 15.47
N THR A 14 14.75 7.56 15.23
CA THR A 14 15.48 6.89 14.15
C THR A 14 14.51 6.43 13.07
N ILE A 15 14.77 6.80 11.82
CA ILE A 15 14.01 6.31 10.65
C ILE A 15 14.89 5.30 9.91
N LEU A 16 14.40 4.07 9.75
CA LEU A 16 15.11 2.96 9.10
C LEU A 16 14.48 2.65 7.74
N GLY A 17 15.24 2.78 6.66
CA GLY A 17 14.66 2.88 5.32
C GLY A 17 14.11 4.29 5.14
N VAL A 18 14.71 5.08 4.24
CA VAL A 18 14.34 6.49 4.09
C VAL A 18 13.92 6.80 2.66
N GLY A 19 12.89 6.07 2.21
CA GLY A 19 12.31 6.21 0.89
C GLY A 19 11.80 7.63 0.58
N ILE A 20 11.29 7.80 -0.65
CA ILE A 20 10.72 9.06 -1.16
C ILE A 20 9.65 9.63 -0.21
N LEU A 21 8.97 8.76 0.53
CA LEU A 21 7.86 9.04 1.42
C LEU A 21 8.32 9.17 2.88
N ASP A 22 9.19 8.28 3.35
CA ASP A 22 9.58 8.16 4.78
C ASP A 22 10.50 9.30 5.22
N ARG A 23 11.23 9.90 4.29
CA ARG A 23 11.92 11.19 4.49
C ARG A 23 10.99 12.33 4.92
N ARG A 24 9.66 12.21 4.70
CA ARG A 24 8.66 13.17 5.21
C ARG A 24 8.40 12.99 6.70
N ILE A 25 8.43 11.76 7.22
CA ILE A 25 8.35 11.46 8.66
C ILE A 25 9.56 12.10 9.37
N ALA A 26 10.76 11.85 8.82
CA ALA A 26 11.99 12.49 9.28
C ALA A 26 11.89 14.03 9.28
N CYS A 27 11.34 14.61 8.20
CA CYS A 27 11.15 16.06 8.07
C CYS A 27 10.16 16.63 9.11
N SER A 28 9.05 15.94 9.39
CA SER A 28 8.09 16.34 10.42
C SER A 28 8.70 16.37 11.83
N PHE A 29 9.47 15.32 12.20
CA PHE A 29 10.16 15.29 13.49
C PHE A 29 11.24 16.38 13.60
N VAL A 30 12.04 16.59 12.54
CA VAL A 30 13.04 17.67 12.51
C VAL A 30 12.38 19.04 12.61
N ALA A 31 11.27 19.28 11.89
CA ALA A 31 10.52 20.52 12.01
C ALA A 31 9.98 20.73 13.43
N GLY A 32 9.48 19.67 14.07
CA GLY A 32 9.04 19.65 15.48
C GLY A 32 10.16 19.80 16.52
N GLY A 33 11.41 19.99 16.11
CA GLY A 33 12.56 20.20 17.01
C GLY A 33 13.25 18.93 17.51
N TYR A 34 12.82 17.74 17.08
CA TYR A 34 13.41 16.47 17.50
C TYR A 34 14.66 16.14 16.68
N SER A 35 15.68 15.60 17.35
CA SER A 35 16.84 15.06 16.65
C SER A 35 16.46 13.80 15.86
N VAL A 36 16.95 13.65 14.63
CA VAL A 36 16.62 12.51 13.76
C VAL A 36 17.88 11.81 13.22
N HIS A 37 17.97 10.51 13.47
CA HIS A 37 18.90 9.61 12.81
C HIS A 37 18.26 9.06 11.52
N ILE A 38 18.96 9.23 10.41
CA ILE A 38 18.56 8.73 9.10
C ILE A 38 19.41 7.51 8.75
N ARG A 39 18.80 6.32 8.71
CA ARG A 39 19.49 5.08 8.32
C ARG A 39 18.83 4.44 7.11
N ASP A 40 19.64 4.19 6.09
CA ASP A 40 19.28 3.42 4.91
C ASP A 40 20.55 2.72 4.40
N PRO A 41 20.50 1.48 3.88
CA PRO A 41 21.68 0.83 3.30
C PRO A 41 22.31 1.62 2.15
N SER A 42 21.52 2.33 1.32
CA SER A 42 22.04 3.12 0.20
C SER A 42 22.53 4.50 0.65
N ALA A 43 23.79 4.82 0.32
CA ALA A 43 24.36 6.14 0.56
C ALA A 43 23.62 7.24 -0.21
N GLU A 44 23.15 6.93 -1.42
CA GLU A 44 22.40 7.81 -2.31
C GLU A 44 21.05 8.17 -1.70
N VAL A 45 20.32 7.19 -1.16
CA VAL A 45 19.04 7.39 -0.45
C VAL A 45 19.24 8.23 0.81
N ARG A 46 20.28 7.93 1.61
CA ARG A 46 20.65 8.75 2.78
C ARG A 46 20.93 10.21 2.41
N GLN A 47 21.67 10.47 1.32
CA GLN A 47 21.96 11.83 0.83
C GLN A 47 20.71 12.55 0.31
N ALA A 48 19.87 11.87 -0.47
CA ALA A 48 18.61 12.42 -1.00
C ALA A 48 17.62 12.79 0.11
N ALA A 49 17.63 12.07 1.25
CA ALA A 49 16.85 12.43 2.42
C ALA A 49 17.40 13.68 3.14
N VAL A 50 18.71 13.77 3.37
CA VAL A 50 19.35 14.96 3.98
C VAL A 50 19.04 16.22 3.18
N GLN A 51 19.13 16.14 1.85
CA GLN A 51 18.76 17.23 0.95
C GLN A 51 17.29 17.61 1.11
N TYR A 52 16.38 16.62 1.01
CA TYR A 52 14.94 16.86 1.19
C TYR A 52 14.62 17.54 2.53
N LEU A 53 15.19 17.09 3.64
CA LEU A 53 15.01 17.71 4.94
C LEU A 53 15.56 19.15 4.99
N GLY A 54 16.71 19.40 4.36
CA GLY A 54 17.30 20.74 4.23
C GLY A 54 16.33 21.73 3.58
N ASP A 55 15.75 21.32 2.44
CA ASP A 55 14.87 22.13 1.62
C ASP A 55 13.47 22.30 2.24
N ASN A 56 12.92 21.25 2.86
CA ASN A 56 11.50 21.19 3.21
C ASN A 56 11.17 21.52 4.68
N LYS A 57 12.11 21.42 5.63
CA LYS A 57 11.81 21.55 7.08
C LYS A 57 11.08 22.84 7.47
N ARG A 58 11.33 23.95 6.77
CA ARG A 58 10.62 25.24 6.97
C ARG A 58 9.16 25.20 6.52
N GLN A 59 8.82 24.43 5.49
CA GLN A 59 7.44 24.21 5.07
C GLN A 59 6.71 23.34 6.09
N TYR A 60 7.36 22.27 6.57
CA TYR A 60 6.78 21.38 7.58
C TYR A 60 6.54 22.09 8.93
N ALA A 61 7.40 23.04 9.32
CA ALA A 61 7.20 23.86 10.52
C ALA A 61 5.89 24.65 10.51
N ARG A 62 5.34 25.01 9.33
CA ARG A 62 4.03 25.68 9.22
C ARG A 62 2.85 24.80 9.63
N ASN A 63 3.05 23.49 9.73
CA ASN A 63 2.01 22.55 10.17
C ASN A 63 1.95 22.41 11.70
N ILE A 64 2.95 22.93 12.42
CA ILE A 64 3.04 22.84 13.88
C ILE A 64 1.99 23.76 14.52
N PRO A 65 1.21 23.28 15.51
CA PRO A 65 0.28 24.13 16.24
C PRO A 65 1.00 25.25 17.03
N GLY A 66 0.64 26.51 16.76
CA GLY A 66 1.19 27.69 17.42
C GLY A 66 2.05 28.55 16.49
N ASP A 67 3.04 29.25 17.04
CA ASP A 67 3.99 30.03 16.23
C ASP A 67 5.06 29.10 15.63
N ALA A 68 4.92 28.84 14.33
CA ALA A 68 5.86 28.07 13.52
C ALA A 68 7.32 28.59 13.56
N ASN A 69 7.56 29.84 13.95
CA ASN A 69 8.91 30.41 14.09
C ASN A 69 9.52 30.21 15.49
N ALA A 70 8.72 29.81 16.48
CA ALA A 70 9.19 29.60 17.85
C ALA A 70 9.92 28.25 18.02
N VAL A 71 9.65 27.27 17.15
CA VAL A 71 10.30 25.95 17.18
C VAL A 71 11.57 25.96 16.34
N GLN A 72 12.72 25.76 16.99
CA GLN A 72 13.99 25.55 16.29
C GLN A 72 14.06 24.13 15.73
N PRO A 73 14.37 23.93 14.43
CA PRO A 73 14.48 22.59 13.86
C PRO A 73 15.57 21.74 14.54
N GLY A 74 15.26 20.47 14.74
CA GLY A 74 16.16 19.50 15.37
C GLY A 74 17.39 19.16 14.51
N ALA A 75 18.41 18.60 15.15
CA ALA A 75 19.61 18.12 14.46
C ALA A 75 19.31 16.82 13.69
N TYR A 76 19.85 16.66 12.49
CA TYR A 76 19.71 15.42 11.73
C TYR A 76 21.01 15.01 11.06
N GLY A 77 21.20 13.70 10.92
CA GLY A 77 22.42 13.13 10.36
C GLY A 77 22.20 11.71 9.86
N THR A 78 23.08 11.26 8.98
CA THR A 78 23.02 9.94 8.37
C THR A 78 23.89 8.96 9.14
N ILE A 79 23.37 7.74 9.34
CA ILE A 79 24.07 6.64 10.00
C ILE A 79 23.82 5.39 9.15
N GLU A 80 24.85 4.63 8.83
CA GLU A 80 24.74 3.40 8.03
C GLU A 80 24.51 2.18 8.93
N ASP A 81 25.34 2.07 9.98
CA ASP A 81 25.30 1.00 10.97
C ASP A 81 24.01 1.03 11.81
N MET A 82 23.36 -0.13 11.91
CA MET A 82 22.09 -0.29 12.61
C MET A 82 22.25 -0.03 14.11
N ALA A 83 23.27 -0.64 14.75
CA ALA A 83 23.50 -0.49 16.18
C ALA A 83 23.76 0.96 16.56
N ALA A 84 24.57 1.68 15.80
CA ALA A 84 24.83 3.09 15.98
C ALA A 84 23.58 3.97 15.78
N ALA A 85 22.69 3.60 14.86
CA ALA A 85 21.45 4.32 14.62
C ALA A 85 20.49 4.21 15.82
N VAL A 86 20.32 3.00 16.38
CA VAL A 86 19.24 2.72 17.34
C VAL A 86 19.64 2.76 18.82
N ARG A 87 20.93 2.58 19.18
CA ARG A 87 21.42 2.42 20.57
C ARG A 87 21.03 3.50 21.58
N ASN A 88 20.58 4.67 21.11
CA ASN A 88 20.15 5.81 21.94
C ASN A 88 18.75 6.30 21.55
N ALA A 89 18.06 5.70 20.59
CA ALA A 89 16.77 6.17 20.12
C ALA A 89 15.70 6.08 21.23
N TRP A 90 14.73 7.00 21.24
CA TRP A 90 13.50 6.85 22.04
C TRP A 90 12.31 6.33 21.21
N LEU A 91 12.36 6.55 19.90
CA LEU A 91 11.44 6.01 18.91
C LEU A 91 12.24 5.54 17.69
N VAL A 92 11.93 4.34 17.21
CA VAL A 92 12.32 3.86 15.89
C VAL A 92 11.07 3.73 15.02
N VAL A 93 11.12 4.33 13.84
CA VAL A 93 10.16 4.08 12.76
C VAL A 93 10.87 3.22 11.71
N GLU A 94 10.46 1.96 11.63
CA GLU A 94 10.90 1.00 10.63
C GLU A 94 10.08 1.21 9.35
N ALA A 95 10.73 1.53 8.23
CA ALA A 95 10.15 1.76 6.92
C ALA A 95 11.02 1.12 5.81
N VAL A 96 11.44 -0.13 6.05
CA VAL A 96 12.13 -0.97 5.06
C VAL A 96 11.12 -1.46 4.00
N PRO A 97 11.57 -2.04 2.87
CA PRO A 97 10.67 -2.54 1.83
C PRO A 97 9.57 -3.47 2.37
N GLU A 98 8.38 -3.41 1.77
CA GLU A 98 7.19 -4.17 2.18
C GLU A 98 7.32 -5.68 1.85
N ASN A 99 8.23 -6.33 2.56
CA ASN A 99 8.51 -7.75 2.54
C ASN A 99 8.56 -8.24 3.99
N ILE A 100 7.77 -9.27 4.29
CA ILE A 100 7.57 -9.76 5.66
C ILE A 100 8.86 -10.27 6.31
N GLU A 101 9.73 -10.96 5.57
CA GLU A 101 10.99 -11.47 6.10
C GLU A 101 11.96 -10.33 6.43
N VAL A 102 12.04 -9.30 5.58
CA VAL A 102 12.90 -8.12 5.82
C VAL A 102 12.42 -7.34 7.05
N LYS A 103 11.11 -7.17 7.21
CA LYS A 103 10.52 -6.52 8.41
C LYS A 103 10.75 -7.35 9.68
N ILE A 104 10.49 -8.66 9.66
CA ILE A 104 10.75 -9.57 10.79
C ILE A 104 12.23 -9.52 11.20
N ASN A 105 13.15 -9.67 10.25
CA ASN A 105 14.59 -9.61 10.53
C ASN A 105 15.02 -8.25 11.11
N SER A 106 14.42 -7.15 10.62
CA SER A 106 14.66 -5.81 11.15
C SER A 106 14.17 -5.66 12.60
N PHE A 107 13.00 -6.22 12.94
CA PHE A 107 12.49 -6.22 14.32
C PHE A 107 13.29 -7.12 15.27
N VAL A 108 13.78 -8.28 14.80
CA VAL A 108 14.70 -9.15 15.56
C VAL A 108 16.04 -8.44 15.85
N GLU A 109 16.52 -7.61 14.93
CA GLU A 109 17.71 -6.78 15.17
C GLU A 109 17.40 -5.61 16.13
N LEU A 110 16.22 -5.00 16.03
CA LEU A 110 15.77 -3.93 16.93
C LEU A 110 15.61 -4.38 18.39
N ASP A 111 14.94 -5.50 18.63
CA ASP A 111 14.74 -6.08 19.97
C ASP A 111 16.08 -6.30 20.72
N ARG A 112 17.16 -6.57 19.98
CA ARG A 112 18.51 -6.78 20.52
C ARG A 112 19.32 -5.49 20.74
N LEU A 113 19.06 -4.43 19.98
CA LEU A 113 19.94 -3.25 19.87
C LEU A 113 19.31 -1.96 20.40
N ALA A 114 17.98 -1.85 20.39
CA ALA A 114 17.28 -0.67 20.87
C ALA A 114 17.25 -0.64 22.42
N PRO A 115 17.20 0.55 23.05
CA PRO A 115 16.94 0.68 24.48
C PRO A 115 15.62 0.02 24.91
N SER A 116 15.57 -0.54 26.12
CA SER A 116 14.38 -1.25 26.64
C SER A 116 13.13 -0.38 26.84
N ASP A 117 13.27 0.94 26.78
CA ASP A 117 12.17 1.92 26.81
C ASP A 117 11.87 2.51 25.41
N CYS A 118 12.58 2.09 24.37
CA CYS A 118 12.41 2.59 23.02
C CYS A 118 11.07 2.09 22.43
N ILE A 119 10.28 3.00 21.87
CA ILE A 119 9.10 2.64 21.10
C ILE A 119 9.55 2.17 19.71
N LEU A 120 9.10 0.98 19.30
CA LEU A 120 9.31 0.46 17.95
C LEU A 120 7.99 0.54 17.20
N GLY A 121 7.97 1.18 16.03
CA GLY A 121 6.81 1.23 15.15
C GLY A 121 7.19 0.86 13.72
N SER A 122 6.36 0.08 13.03
CA SER A 122 6.50 -0.20 11.61
C SER A 122 5.62 0.76 10.79
N ASN A 123 6.18 1.34 9.74
CA ASN A 123 5.45 1.98 8.65
C ASN A 123 5.31 0.99 7.50
N SER A 124 4.08 0.77 7.06
CA SER A 124 3.72 -0.06 5.90
C SER A 124 2.97 0.74 4.82
N LEU A 125 2.87 2.08 4.93
CA LEU A 125 2.05 2.89 4.02
C LEU A 125 2.70 4.23 3.57
N PRO A 126 2.43 4.68 2.34
CA PRO A 126 2.77 6.02 1.87
C PRO A 126 2.05 7.14 2.62
N LEU A 127 2.80 7.97 3.34
CA LEU A 127 2.27 9.22 3.92
C LEU A 127 2.27 10.35 2.87
N ASN A 128 1.18 10.42 2.10
CA ASN A 128 0.80 11.59 1.29
C ASN A 128 -0.04 12.63 2.07
N ILE A 129 -0.33 12.38 3.36
CA ILE A 129 -1.10 13.26 4.24
C ILE A 129 -0.33 13.42 5.56
N ARG A 130 -0.64 14.47 6.32
CA ARG A 130 -0.19 14.65 7.72
C ARG A 130 -0.76 13.59 8.68
N THR A 131 -1.74 12.80 8.26
CA THR A 131 -2.43 11.81 9.08
C THR A 131 -1.54 10.61 9.37
N VAL A 132 -1.44 10.18 10.63
CA VAL A 132 -0.66 8.99 11.03
C VAL A 132 -1.59 7.99 11.70
N GLU A 133 -1.79 6.82 11.09
CA GLU A 133 -2.63 5.78 11.67
C GLU A 133 -1.83 4.93 12.67
N LEU A 134 -2.24 4.95 13.94
CA LEU A 134 -1.67 4.16 15.02
C LEU A 134 -2.54 2.92 15.24
N MET A 135 -1.93 1.74 15.21
CA MET A 135 -2.57 0.45 15.43
C MET A 135 -1.79 -0.36 16.48
N THR A 136 -2.47 -1.26 17.19
CA THR A 136 -1.84 -2.21 18.11
C THR A 136 -1.38 -3.47 17.37
N ASP A 137 -0.40 -4.15 17.94
CA ASP A 137 0.06 -5.51 17.64
C ASP A 137 -0.58 -6.58 18.58
N GLY A 138 -1.59 -6.17 19.35
CA GLY A 138 -2.24 -6.98 20.38
C GLY A 138 -1.70 -6.76 21.79
N GLU A 139 -0.40 -6.49 21.92
CA GLU A 139 0.32 -6.34 23.19
C GLU A 139 0.71 -4.87 23.52
N THR A 140 0.50 -3.94 22.59
CA THR A 140 0.84 -2.51 22.73
C THR A 140 0.14 -1.88 23.94
N TYR A 141 0.93 -1.36 24.89
CA TYR A 141 0.40 -0.66 26.06
C TYR A 141 -0.46 0.56 25.66
N PRO A 142 -1.70 0.71 26.16
CA PRO A 142 -2.58 1.83 25.77
C PRO A 142 -2.01 3.23 25.99
N ALA A 143 -1.12 3.40 26.96
CA ALA A 143 -0.42 4.65 27.24
C ALA A 143 0.51 5.10 26.10
N ILE A 144 1.07 4.16 25.31
CA ILE A 144 1.90 4.47 24.13
C ILE A 144 1.10 5.28 23.11
N PHE A 145 -0.19 4.95 22.89
CA PHE A 145 -1.04 5.72 21.98
C PHE A 145 -1.26 7.15 22.49
N HIS A 146 -1.47 7.36 23.78
CA HIS A 146 -1.60 8.71 24.34
C HIS A 146 -0.31 9.52 24.18
N PHE A 147 0.83 8.92 24.51
CA PHE A 147 2.15 9.53 24.36
C PHE A 147 2.48 9.89 22.91
N LEU A 148 2.32 8.95 21.98
CA LEU A 148 2.54 9.19 20.55
C LEU A 148 1.54 10.19 19.97
N ASN A 149 0.26 10.14 20.34
CA ASN A 149 -0.72 11.13 19.91
C ASN A 149 -0.29 12.56 20.28
N GLU A 150 0.21 12.78 21.50
CA GLU A 150 0.72 14.08 21.93
C GLU A 150 1.96 14.53 21.12
N ILE A 151 2.96 13.65 20.98
CA ILE A 151 4.22 14.00 20.30
C ILE A 151 4.01 14.21 18.79
N LEU A 152 3.26 13.33 18.12
CA LEU A 152 2.97 13.46 16.69
C LEU A 152 2.18 14.75 16.39
N SER A 153 1.22 15.10 17.25
CA SER A 153 0.48 16.37 17.14
C SER A 153 1.38 17.61 17.26
N LYS A 154 2.37 17.58 18.18
CA LYS A 154 3.38 18.65 18.30
C LYS A 154 4.27 18.79 17.05
N CYS A 155 4.53 17.70 16.34
CA CYS A 155 5.23 17.71 15.05
C CYS A 155 4.32 18.14 13.87
N GLY A 156 3.09 18.57 14.10
CA GLY A 156 2.15 18.98 13.05
C GLY A 156 1.51 17.82 12.27
N MET A 157 1.65 16.59 12.76
CA MET A 157 0.95 15.41 12.24
C MET A 157 -0.45 15.28 12.88
N LEU A 158 -1.32 14.49 12.26
CA LEU A 158 -2.71 14.27 12.68
C LEU A 158 -2.90 12.79 13.04
N PRO A 159 -2.50 12.36 14.25
CA PRO A 159 -2.53 10.95 14.59
C PRO A 159 -3.96 10.46 14.85
N VAL A 160 -4.28 9.26 14.37
CA VAL A 160 -5.59 8.61 14.51
C VAL A 160 -5.38 7.17 14.98
N THR A 161 -6.09 6.75 16.03
CA THR A 161 -5.87 5.42 16.64
C THR A 161 -6.95 4.43 16.21
N ALA A 162 -6.54 3.36 15.52
CA ALA A 162 -7.37 2.19 15.26
C ALA A 162 -7.65 1.47 16.60
N ARG A 163 -8.92 1.35 16.98
CA ARG A 163 -9.32 0.79 18.29
C ARG A 163 -9.11 -0.72 18.43
N LYS A 164 -8.81 -1.40 17.32
CA LYS A 164 -8.49 -2.82 17.16
C LYS A 164 -7.61 -2.96 15.93
N GLU A 165 -6.92 -4.08 15.81
CA GLU A 165 -6.29 -4.49 14.56
C GLU A 165 -7.28 -4.48 13.40
N SER A 166 -6.81 -4.06 12.23
CA SER A 166 -7.56 -4.05 10.98
C SER A 166 -6.62 -4.41 9.85
N THR A 167 -6.87 -5.53 9.17
CA THR A 167 -6.13 -5.90 7.95
C THR A 167 -6.24 -4.76 6.93
N GLY A 168 -5.09 -4.27 6.47
CA GLY A 168 -5.01 -3.10 5.58
C GLY A 168 -5.33 -1.76 6.25
N PHE A 169 -5.35 -1.67 7.58
CA PHE A 169 -5.69 -0.45 8.33
C PHE A 169 -7.14 0.06 8.05
N ILE A 170 -7.57 1.15 8.69
CA ILE A 170 -8.91 1.74 8.49
C ILE A 170 -8.94 2.57 7.20
N SER A 171 -7.87 3.33 6.94
CA SER A 171 -7.71 4.17 5.75
C SER A 171 -7.89 3.40 4.43
N ASN A 172 -7.18 2.29 4.21
CA ASN A 172 -7.32 1.54 2.95
C ASN A 172 -8.66 0.79 2.84
N ARG A 173 -9.32 0.45 3.96
CA ARG A 173 -10.66 -0.15 3.93
C ARG A 173 -11.73 0.83 3.48
N LEU A 174 -11.63 2.09 3.91
CA LEU A 174 -12.46 3.18 3.40
C LEU A 174 -12.18 3.41 1.90
N TRP A 175 -10.91 3.41 1.51
CA TRP A 175 -10.49 3.56 0.12
C TRP A 175 -11.04 2.45 -0.80
N ALA A 176 -10.96 1.19 -0.39
CA ALA A 176 -11.50 0.06 -1.14
C ALA A 176 -13.04 0.13 -1.31
N ALA A 177 -13.76 0.69 -0.33
CA ALA A 177 -15.20 0.94 -0.45
C ALA A 177 -15.51 2.05 -1.45
N ILE A 178 -14.78 3.17 -1.40
CA ILE A 178 -14.94 4.29 -2.33
C ILE A 178 -14.65 3.85 -3.78
N LYS A 179 -13.54 3.14 -4.01
CA LYS A 179 -13.19 2.55 -5.32
C LYS A 179 -14.33 1.74 -5.93
N ARG A 180 -14.96 0.87 -5.13
CA ARG A 180 -16.07 0.02 -5.59
C ARG A 180 -17.27 0.85 -6.05
N ASP A 181 -17.62 1.90 -5.32
CA ASP A 181 -18.78 2.75 -5.65
C ASP A 181 -18.53 3.60 -6.91
N ILE A 182 -17.30 4.10 -7.10
CA ILE A 182 -16.88 4.79 -8.33
C ILE A 182 -17.05 3.89 -9.56
N LEU A 183 -16.61 2.62 -9.46
CA LEU A 183 -16.77 1.65 -10.55
C LEU A 183 -18.25 1.40 -10.88
N VAL A 184 -19.12 1.32 -9.87
CA VAL A 184 -20.58 1.21 -10.07
C VAL A 184 -21.14 2.43 -10.80
N ILE A 185 -20.81 3.66 -10.37
CA ILE A 185 -21.29 4.91 -11.01
C ILE A 185 -20.89 4.99 -12.49
N LEU A 186 -19.66 4.55 -12.82
CA LEU A 186 -19.16 4.50 -14.19
C LEU A 186 -19.87 3.42 -15.03
N VAL A 187 -20.10 2.22 -14.47
CA VAL A 187 -20.80 1.11 -15.13
C VAL A 187 -22.29 1.41 -15.36
N GLU A 188 -22.95 2.09 -14.43
CA GLU A 188 -24.35 2.52 -14.58
C GLU A 188 -24.54 3.67 -15.59
N GLY A 189 -23.45 4.24 -16.13
CA GLY A 189 -23.50 5.32 -17.11
C GLY A 189 -24.05 6.64 -16.56
N LEU A 190 -24.16 6.77 -15.22
CA LEU A 190 -24.66 7.97 -14.55
C LEU A 190 -23.76 9.19 -14.80
N MET A 191 -22.46 8.95 -15.02
CA MET A 191 -21.48 9.99 -15.29
C MET A 191 -20.31 9.44 -16.12
N GLY A 192 -19.85 10.21 -17.11
CA GLY A 192 -18.60 9.90 -17.81
C GLY A 192 -17.38 10.35 -17.02
N CYS A 193 -16.20 9.77 -17.30
CA CYS A 193 -14.97 9.99 -16.54
C CYS A 193 -14.61 11.48 -16.34
N VAL A 194 -14.75 12.34 -17.37
CA VAL A 194 -14.50 13.79 -17.25
C VAL A 194 -15.47 14.47 -16.27
N GLY A 195 -16.71 14.01 -16.20
CA GLY A 195 -17.69 14.47 -15.22
C GLY A 195 -17.33 13.99 -13.81
N PHE A 196 -16.91 12.73 -13.68
CA PHE A 196 -16.45 12.18 -12.40
C PHE A 196 -15.20 12.90 -11.88
N ASP A 197 -14.17 13.09 -12.72
CA ASP A 197 -12.99 13.88 -12.39
C ASP A 197 -13.39 15.29 -11.97
N THR A 198 -14.33 15.93 -12.68
CA THR A 198 -14.83 17.26 -12.29
C THR A 198 -15.51 17.25 -10.92
N VAL A 199 -16.39 16.28 -10.63
CA VAL A 199 -17.10 16.20 -9.34
C VAL A 199 -16.16 15.84 -8.19
N ALA A 200 -15.30 14.83 -8.35
CA ALA A 200 -14.30 14.44 -7.35
C ALA A 200 -13.29 15.56 -7.05
N PHE A 201 -12.89 16.33 -8.08
CA PHE A 201 -12.00 17.48 -7.94
C PHE A 201 -12.70 18.70 -7.32
N THR A 202 -14.01 18.90 -7.59
CA THR A 202 -14.81 19.96 -6.93
C THR A 202 -14.96 19.70 -5.43
N GLU A 203 -14.91 18.43 -4.99
CA GLU A 203 -14.94 18.04 -3.57
C GLU A 203 -13.56 17.69 -2.97
N ASN A 204 -12.45 17.96 -3.66
CA ASN A 204 -11.07 17.74 -3.19
C ASN A 204 -10.73 16.29 -2.75
N ASN A 205 -11.34 15.27 -3.35
CA ASN A 205 -11.10 13.88 -2.97
C ASN A 205 -10.09 13.19 -3.91
N TYR A 206 -8.96 12.75 -3.34
CA TYR A 206 -7.82 12.11 -4.03
C TYR A 206 -7.40 10.82 -3.28
N ILE A 207 -6.62 9.90 -3.89
CA ILE A 207 -5.49 9.05 -3.34
C ILE A 207 -5.24 7.74 -4.17
N GLN A 208 -4.22 6.95 -3.84
CA GLN A 208 -3.56 5.86 -4.61
C GLN A 208 -3.10 4.70 -3.68
N GLU A 209 -2.81 3.49 -4.19
CA GLU A 209 -2.61 2.25 -3.38
C GLU A 209 -1.47 1.30 -3.86
N ARG A 210 -0.67 0.76 -2.91
CA ARG A 210 0.19 -0.47 -2.99
C ARG A 210 0.55 -0.94 -1.54
N SER A 211 0.89 -2.20 -1.17
CA SER A 211 0.49 -3.57 -1.62
C SER A 211 1.17 -4.68 -0.75
N LEU A 212 0.47 -5.74 -0.30
CA LEU A 212 1.01 -6.98 0.33
C LEU A 212 0.66 -8.25 -0.49
N ASP A 213 1.17 -9.44 -0.13
CA ASP A 213 1.27 -10.62 -1.03
C ASP A 213 -0.03 -11.31 -1.48
N GLY A 214 -1.18 -10.91 -0.94
CA GLY A 214 -2.51 -11.38 -1.33
C GLY A 214 -2.91 -12.76 -0.79
N SER A 215 -2.08 -13.40 0.05
CA SER A 215 -2.48 -14.61 0.76
C SER A 215 -3.34 -14.29 2.01
N VAL A 216 -4.23 -15.21 2.40
CA VAL A 216 -4.95 -15.14 3.68
C VAL A 216 -4.57 -16.34 4.53
N MET A 217 -4.03 -16.05 5.71
CA MET A 217 -3.67 -17.05 6.71
C MET A 217 -4.72 -17.10 7.83
N SER A 218 -4.89 -18.29 8.40
CA SER A 218 -5.55 -18.51 9.68
C SER A 218 -4.48 -18.90 10.70
N ALA A 219 -4.66 -18.49 11.94
CA ALA A 219 -3.87 -18.93 13.08
C ALA A 219 -4.81 -19.15 14.27
N ARG A 220 -4.36 -19.88 15.28
CA ARG A 220 -5.02 -19.89 16.59
C ARG A 220 -4.78 -18.54 17.28
N LEU A 221 -5.65 -18.23 18.24
CA LEU A 221 -5.57 -16.99 19.03
C LEU A 221 -4.28 -16.89 19.90
N ASP A 222 -3.53 -17.98 20.05
CA ASP A 222 -2.23 -18.03 20.70
C ASP A 222 -1.04 -17.87 19.72
N GLY A 223 -1.31 -17.53 18.45
CA GLY A 223 -0.32 -17.40 17.39
C GLY A 223 0.22 -18.73 16.83
N SER A 224 -0.21 -19.87 17.36
CA SER A 224 0.17 -21.19 16.86
C SER A 224 -0.69 -21.63 15.66
N ASP A 225 -0.28 -22.71 14.98
CA ASP A 225 -1.07 -23.34 13.90
C ASP A 225 -1.39 -22.37 12.75
N VAL A 226 -0.40 -21.56 12.34
CA VAL A 226 -0.50 -20.66 11.18
C VAL A 226 -0.58 -21.50 9.90
N GLN A 227 -1.69 -21.37 9.17
CA GLN A 227 -1.98 -22.09 7.94
C GLN A 227 -2.47 -21.11 6.87
N ILE A 228 -2.02 -21.30 5.62
CA ILE A 228 -2.57 -20.57 4.47
C ILE A 228 -3.94 -21.15 4.13
N VAL A 229 -5.00 -20.35 4.31
CA VAL A 229 -6.39 -20.72 3.97
C VAL A 229 -6.75 -20.29 2.56
N ILE A 230 -6.22 -19.15 2.11
CA ILE A 230 -6.35 -18.65 0.73
C ILE A 230 -4.94 -18.43 0.18
N PRO A 231 -4.43 -19.33 -0.70
CA PRO A 231 -3.12 -19.15 -1.33
C PRO A 231 -3.10 -17.94 -2.26
N ASN A 232 -1.93 -17.31 -2.38
CA ASN A 232 -1.73 -16.23 -3.35
C ASN A 232 -1.79 -16.75 -4.81
N GLY A 233 -1.95 -15.83 -5.76
CA GLY A 233 -2.01 -16.15 -7.19
C GLY A 233 -3.18 -17.03 -7.63
N CYS A 234 -4.27 -16.98 -6.87
CA CYS A 234 -5.48 -17.75 -7.10
C CYS A 234 -6.73 -16.85 -7.17
N VAL A 235 -7.71 -17.26 -7.98
CA VAL A 235 -9.09 -16.75 -7.91
C VAL A 235 -9.91 -17.75 -7.13
N HIS A 236 -10.72 -17.28 -6.18
CA HIS A 236 -11.53 -18.12 -5.29
C HIS A 236 -13.03 -17.85 -5.44
N ARG A 237 -13.84 -18.88 -5.22
CA ARG A 237 -15.29 -18.80 -5.05
C ARG A 237 -15.65 -19.27 -3.64
N VAL A 238 -16.66 -18.64 -3.05
CA VAL A 238 -17.20 -18.99 -1.74
C VAL A 238 -18.69 -18.65 -1.73
N GLY A 239 -19.49 -19.41 -0.96
CA GLY A 239 -20.89 -19.11 -0.72
C GLY A 239 -21.08 -17.82 0.08
N HIS A 240 -22.27 -17.22 -0.01
CA HIS A 240 -22.60 -15.98 0.71
C HIS A 240 -22.56 -16.13 2.25
N ASP A 241 -22.58 -17.36 2.76
CA ASP A 241 -22.46 -17.76 4.16
C ASP A 241 -21.03 -18.18 4.56
N GLY A 242 -20.05 -18.09 3.64
CA GLY A 242 -18.68 -18.58 3.84
C GLY A 242 -18.49 -20.07 3.56
N SER A 243 -19.55 -20.82 3.21
CA SER A 243 -19.47 -22.24 2.88
C SER A 243 -18.90 -22.48 1.47
N ASN A 244 -18.57 -23.75 1.16
CA ASN A 244 -18.20 -24.17 -0.20
C ASN A 244 -17.05 -23.35 -0.83
N HIS A 245 -16.06 -22.96 -0.02
CA HIS A 245 -14.85 -22.28 -0.49
C HIS A 245 -14.04 -23.21 -1.42
N GLU A 246 -13.75 -22.73 -2.62
CA GLU A 246 -12.92 -23.42 -3.61
C GLU A 246 -12.03 -22.44 -4.37
N ALA A 247 -10.87 -22.90 -4.87
CA ALA A 247 -10.11 -22.17 -5.87
C ALA A 247 -10.75 -22.40 -7.24
N LEU A 248 -11.09 -21.32 -7.96
CA LEU A 248 -11.50 -21.37 -9.36
C LEU A 248 -10.31 -21.34 -10.31
N VAL A 249 -9.26 -20.55 -10.03
CA VAL A 249 -8.06 -20.46 -10.86
C VAL A 249 -6.85 -20.48 -9.95
N GLN A 250 -5.78 -21.17 -10.34
CA GLN A 250 -4.50 -21.17 -9.66
C GLN A 250 -3.38 -21.03 -10.69
N ARG A 251 -2.65 -19.91 -10.65
CA ARG A 251 -1.58 -19.60 -11.63
C ARG A 251 -0.18 -19.99 -11.16
N SER A 252 -0.04 -20.30 -9.87
CA SER A 252 1.22 -20.67 -9.21
C SER A 252 1.08 -22.07 -8.59
N ALA A 253 2.09 -22.92 -8.73
CA ALA A 253 2.25 -24.02 -7.77
C ALA A 253 2.45 -23.42 -6.36
N PRO A 254 1.93 -24.02 -5.29
CA PRO A 254 2.19 -23.53 -3.94
C PRO A 254 3.70 -23.64 -3.68
N ALA A 255 4.38 -22.50 -3.61
CA ALA A 255 5.76 -22.47 -3.16
C ALA A 255 5.79 -22.93 -1.69
N ASN A 256 6.74 -23.79 -1.35
CA ASN A 256 7.00 -24.19 0.04
C ASN A 256 7.66 -23.03 0.81
N GLY A 257 6.94 -21.93 0.99
CA GLY A 257 7.42 -20.67 1.59
C GLY A 257 8.24 -19.75 0.67
N ASP A 258 8.71 -20.21 -0.48
CA ASP A 258 9.71 -19.49 -1.29
C ASP A 258 9.09 -18.46 -2.27
N SER A 259 8.79 -17.25 -1.77
CA SER A 259 8.16 -16.16 -2.53
C SER A 259 9.15 -15.37 -3.40
N THR A 260 9.71 -16.01 -4.43
CA THR A 260 10.61 -15.32 -5.38
C THR A 260 9.90 -14.22 -6.19
N LEU A 261 10.64 -13.21 -6.67
CA LEU A 261 10.10 -12.18 -7.57
C LEU A 261 9.39 -12.79 -8.80
N LEU A 262 9.89 -13.92 -9.30
CA LEU A 262 9.31 -14.65 -10.43
C LEU A 262 7.98 -15.34 -10.09
N SER A 263 7.79 -15.85 -8.86
CA SER A 263 6.48 -16.39 -8.45
C SER A 263 5.44 -15.27 -8.37
N SER A 264 5.84 -14.08 -7.93
CA SER A 264 4.92 -12.94 -7.81
C SER A 264 4.32 -12.48 -9.13
N LEU A 265 5.00 -12.72 -10.26
CA LEU A 265 4.51 -12.43 -11.61
C LEU A 265 3.37 -13.35 -12.07
N SER A 266 3.10 -14.42 -11.32
CA SER A 266 1.93 -15.26 -11.59
C SER A 266 0.68 -14.79 -10.86
N TRP A 267 0.75 -13.79 -9.97
CA TRP A 267 -0.37 -13.44 -9.11
C TRP A 267 -1.53 -12.75 -9.83
N CYS A 268 -2.76 -13.16 -9.50
CA CYS A 268 -3.99 -12.42 -9.82
C CYS A 268 -4.06 -11.16 -8.93
N VAL A 269 -4.39 -10.00 -9.50
CA VAL A 269 -4.40 -8.71 -8.75
C VAL A 269 -5.79 -8.09 -8.65
N GLY A 270 -6.57 -8.08 -9.75
CA GLY A 270 -7.97 -7.67 -9.75
C GLY A 270 -8.84 -8.67 -10.52
N ILE A 271 -10.16 -8.64 -10.32
CA ILE A 271 -11.12 -9.61 -10.89
C ILE A 271 -12.41 -8.94 -11.34
N ALA A 272 -12.92 -9.35 -12.51
CA ALA A 272 -14.25 -9.02 -13.02
C ALA A 272 -15.04 -10.31 -13.30
N VAL A 273 -16.37 -10.32 -13.11
CA VAL A 273 -17.22 -11.53 -13.22
C VAL A 273 -18.42 -11.29 -14.14
N ASP A 274 -18.37 -11.80 -15.37
CA ASP A 274 -19.48 -11.77 -16.33
C ASP A 274 -20.39 -12.99 -16.13
N THR A 275 -21.44 -12.78 -15.34
CA THR A 275 -22.48 -13.78 -15.09
C THR A 275 -23.38 -14.06 -16.30
N LYS A 276 -23.47 -13.13 -17.27
CA LYS A 276 -24.26 -13.33 -18.51
C LYS A 276 -23.53 -14.21 -19.53
N ALA A 277 -22.22 -14.03 -19.68
CA ALA A 277 -21.39 -14.87 -20.54
C ALA A 277 -20.84 -16.12 -19.84
N GLY A 278 -20.98 -16.21 -18.51
CA GLY A 278 -20.42 -17.29 -17.69
C GLY A 278 -18.88 -17.24 -17.64
N LYS A 279 -18.30 -16.04 -17.56
CA LYS A 279 -16.86 -15.79 -17.61
C LYS A 279 -16.36 -15.06 -16.37
N ILE A 280 -15.09 -15.32 -16.04
CA ILE A 280 -14.31 -14.50 -15.10
C ILE A 280 -13.11 -13.93 -15.83
N TYR A 281 -12.69 -12.74 -15.41
CA TYR A 281 -11.55 -12.00 -15.95
C TYR A 281 -10.64 -11.61 -14.79
N TRP A 282 -9.32 -11.61 -14.99
CA TRP A 282 -8.40 -11.08 -13.98
C TRP A 282 -7.17 -10.44 -14.61
N THR A 283 -6.59 -9.47 -13.90
CA THR A 283 -5.25 -8.94 -14.22
C THR A 283 -4.19 -9.80 -13.53
N GLN A 284 -3.06 -10.02 -14.20
CA GLN A 284 -1.90 -10.73 -13.67
C GLN A 284 -0.75 -9.73 -13.41
N LYS A 285 -0.14 -9.82 -12.22
CA LYS A 285 0.89 -8.89 -11.73
C LYS A 285 2.08 -8.80 -12.70
N GLY A 286 2.35 -7.61 -13.24
CA GLY A 286 3.61 -7.30 -13.94
C GLY A 286 4.70 -6.79 -12.98
N LEU A 287 5.96 -6.75 -13.44
CA LEU A 287 6.96 -5.88 -12.81
C LEU A 287 6.69 -4.44 -13.26
N SER A 288 6.89 -3.47 -12.38
CA SER A 288 6.92 -2.04 -12.75
C SER A 288 7.89 -1.81 -13.93
N LYS A 289 7.51 -0.94 -14.89
CA LYS A 289 8.27 -0.53 -16.07
C LYS A 289 8.60 -1.63 -17.08
N SER A 290 8.02 -2.83 -16.94
CA SER A 290 8.45 -4.02 -17.69
C SER A 290 7.55 -4.45 -18.86
N LEU A 291 6.34 -3.90 -18.96
CA LEU A 291 5.29 -4.39 -19.88
C LEU A 291 5.04 -5.91 -19.76
N ARG A 292 5.08 -6.47 -18.54
CA ARG A 292 4.80 -7.90 -18.27
C ARG A 292 3.47 -8.16 -17.57
N SER A 293 2.56 -7.19 -17.57
CA SER A 293 1.18 -7.43 -17.15
C SER A 293 0.39 -8.12 -18.27
N GLY A 294 -0.67 -8.81 -17.89
CA GLY A 294 -1.63 -9.37 -18.83
C GLY A 294 -3.02 -9.52 -18.21
N ILE A 295 -4.04 -9.51 -19.06
CA ILE A 295 -5.42 -9.79 -18.68
C ILE A 295 -5.79 -11.16 -19.21
N PHE A 296 -6.40 -11.96 -18.35
CA PHE A 296 -6.83 -13.33 -18.65
C PHE A 296 -8.34 -13.48 -18.49
N ARG A 297 -8.92 -14.49 -19.13
CA ARG A 297 -10.28 -14.97 -18.84
C ARG A 297 -10.35 -16.49 -18.73
N SER A 298 -11.37 -17.00 -18.05
CA SER A 298 -11.79 -18.41 -18.09
C SER A 298 -13.32 -18.50 -17.96
N GLY A 299 -13.88 -19.72 -18.00
CA GLY A 299 -15.22 -19.99 -17.51
C GLY A 299 -15.37 -19.69 -16.02
N ILE A 300 -16.60 -19.39 -15.60
CA ILE A 300 -16.99 -19.24 -14.17
C ILE A 300 -17.04 -20.58 -13.42
N GLY A 301 -16.90 -21.70 -14.13
CA GLY A 301 -16.80 -23.04 -13.58
C GLY A 301 -15.67 -23.80 -14.26
N ILE A 302 -14.96 -24.61 -13.47
CA ILE A 302 -13.85 -25.45 -13.93
C ILE A 302 -14.38 -26.51 -14.92
N PRO A 303 -13.72 -26.75 -16.06
CA PRO A 303 -14.11 -27.81 -16.99
C PRO A 303 -14.10 -29.20 -16.34
N SER A 304 -15.01 -30.08 -16.78
CA SER A 304 -15.15 -31.42 -16.20
C SER A 304 -13.85 -32.22 -16.26
N GLY A 305 -13.43 -32.78 -15.12
CA GLY A 305 -12.19 -33.54 -14.97
C GLY A 305 -10.91 -32.71 -14.79
N GLN A 306 -11.01 -31.38 -14.65
CA GLN A 306 -9.87 -30.49 -14.41
C GLN A 306 -9.90 -29.90 -12.99
N THR A 307 -8.82 -29.25 -12.59
CA THR A 307 -8.69 -28.50 -11.32
C THR A 307 -8.18 -27.10 -11.58
N ALA A 308 -8.30 -26.19 -10.61
CA ALA A 308 -7.95 -24.77 -10.72
C ALA A 308 -6.56 -24.50 -11.33
N SER A 309 -5.60 -25.40 -11.08
CA SER A 309 -4.19 -25.30 -11.51
C SER A 309 -3.87 -25.87 -12.90
N ILE A 310 -4.81 -26.58 -13.54
CA ILE A 310 -4.59 -27.25 -14.85
C ILE A 310 -5.70 -26.95 -15.87
N GLN A 311 -6.42 -25.85 -15.70
CA GLN A 311 -7.52 -25.46 -16.59
C GLN A 311 -7.08 -25.16 -18.01
N SER A 312 -7.68 -25.85 -18.97
CA SER A 312 -7.42 -25.67 -20.40
C SER A 312 -8.17 -24.50 -21.04
N ASP A 313 -9.16 -23.92 -20.36
CA ASP A 313 -9.99 -22.82 -20.85
C ASP A 313 -9.53 -21.44 -20.38
N ILE A 314 -8.39 -21.36 -19.68
CA ILE A 314 -7.71 -20.10 -19.37
C ILE A 314 -7.12 -19.51 -20.65
N GLU A 315 -7.61 -18.35 -21.05
CA GLU A 315 -7.15 -17.58 -22.21
C GLU A 315 -6.42 -16.30 -21.75
N LEU A 316 -5.27 -16.02 -22.36
CA LEU A 316 -4.63 -14.70 -22.33
C LEU A 316 -5.35 -13.77 -23.31
N LEU A 317 -6.12 -12.81 -22.79
CA LEU A 317 -6.87 -11.85 -23.60
C LEU A 317 -5.93 -10.78 -24.17
N PHE A 318 -5.19 -10.12 -23.30
CA PHE A 318 -4.35 -8.98 -23.61
C PHE A 318 -3.00 -9.15 -22.91
N ASP A 319 -1.92 -9.00 -23.66
CA ASP A 319 -0.55 -9.15 -23.17
C ASP A 319 0.25 -7.85 -23.35
N ASN A 320 1.51 -7.87 -22.91
CA ASN A 320 2.43 -6.73 -23.01
C ASN A 320 1.88 -5.42 -22.37
N LEU A 321 0.98 -5.54 -21.39
CA LEU A 321 0.32 -4.40 -20.79
C LEU A 321 1.23 -3.71 -19.74
N PRO A 322 1.06 -2.39 -19.53
CA PRO A 322 1.50 -1.71 -18.30
C PRO A 322 0.88 -2.37 -17.07
N GLU A 323 1.41 -2.13 -15.86
CA GLU A 323 1.05 -2.86 -14.61
C GLU A 323 -0.46 -2.79 -14.27
N SER A 324 -1.25 -3.72 -14.83
CA SER A 324 -2.71 -3.59 -14.94
C SER A 324 -3.42 -4.03 -13.67
N ILE A 325 -4.45 -3.28 -13.29
CA ILE A 325 -5.22 -3.47 -12.06
C ILE A 325 -6.70 -3.18 -12.32
N ASP A 326 -7.52 -3.54 -11.32
CA ASP A 326 -8.92 -3.13 -11.20
C ASP A 326 -9.73 -3.30 -12.52
N PRO A 327 -9.82 -4.53 -13.08
CA PRO A 327 -10.63 -4.80 -14.25
C PRO A 327 -12.13 -4.81 -13.88
N GLU A 328 -12.96 -4.18 -14.69
CA GLU A 328 -14.41 -4.08 -14.53
C GLU A 328 -15.10 -4.36 -15.88
N ILE A 329 -16.31 -4.90 -15.90
CA ILE A 329 -16.96 -5.39 -17.13
C ILE A 329 -18.38 -4.81 -17.29
N ASP A 330 -18.62 -4.14 -18.41
CA ASP A 330 -19.98 -3.84 -18.86
C ASP A 330 -20.56 -5.07 -19.57
N PHE A 331 -21.58 -5.68 -18.97
CA PHE A 331 -22.24 -6.89 -19.49
C PHE A 331 -23.14 -6.67 -20.71
N GLU A 332 -23.62 -5.43 -20.94
CA GLU A 332 -24.46 -5.11 -22.09
C GLU A 332 -23.62 -4.89 -23.34
N THR A 333 -22.55 -4.08 -23.25
CA THR A 333 -21.65 -3.85 -24.38
C THR A 333 -20.55 -4.92 -24.52
N ARG A 334 -20.33 -5.72 -23.47
CA ARG A 334 -19.19 -6.66 -23.33
C ARG A 334 -17.84 -5.97 -23.45
N THR A 335 -17.75 -4.79 -22.85
CA THR A 335 -16.51 -3.99 -22.80
C THR A 335 -15.86 -4.15 -21.44
N LEU A 336 -14.64 -4.67 -21.43
CA LEU A 336 -13.81 -4.73 -20.24
C LEU A 336 -13.04 -3.42 -20.12
N TYR A 337 -13.12 -2.78 -18.96
CA TYR A 337 -12.36 -1.61 -18.56
C TYR A 337 -11.29 -2.02 -17.56
N TRP A 338 -10.15 -1.31 -17.52
CA TRP A 338 -9.14 -1.51 -16.47
C TRP A 338 -8.25 -0.27 -16.34
N THR A 339 -7.55 -0.17 -15.21
CA THR A 339 -6.52 0.85 -15.00
C THR A 339 -5.12 0.22 -14.89
N ASP A 340 -4.08 1.03 -14.83
CA ASP A 340 -2.71 0.54 -14.65
C ASP A 340 -1.88 1.45 -13.72
N ARG A 341 -0.79 0.89 -13.18
CA ARG A 341 0.12 1.56 -12.22
C ARG A 341 1.55 1.75 -12.73
N ASP A 342 1.81 1.69 -14.03
CA ASP A 342 3.14 1.97 -14.58
C ASP A 342 3.37 3.49 -14.73
N GLU A 343 4.61 3.92 -14.96
CA GLU A 343 4.91 5.36 -15.05
C GLU A 343 4.56 5.98 -16.43
N HIS A 344 4.21 7.26 -16.41
CA HIS A 344 4.07 8.09 -17.62
C HIS A 344 5.35 8.01 -18.49
N PRO A 345 5.24 7.89 -19.83
CA PRO A 345 4.04 8.05 -20.66
C PRO A 345 3.28 6.75 -20.93
N ARG A 346 3.68 5.62 -20.33
CA ARG A 346 3.14 4.29 -20.68
C ARG A 346 2.10 3.76 -19.72
N GLY A 347 2.03 4.29 -18.50
CA GLY A 347 1.02 3.92 -17.54
C GLY A 347 0.23 5.10 -16.99
N TYR A 348 -0.52 4.82 -15.92
CA TYR A 348 -1.59 5.67 -15.40
C TYR A 348 -2.64 5.97 -16.47
N SER A 349 -3.17 4.91 -17.07
CA SER A 349 -4.18 4.99 -18.11
C SER A 349 -5.48 4.28 -17.71
N LEU A 350 -6.61 4.84 -18.14
CA LEU A 350 -7.87 4.10 -18.22
C LEU A 350 -7.94 3.48 -19.61
N ASN A 351 -8.17 2.18 -19.64
CA ASN A 351 -8.18 1.37 -20.85
C ASN A 351 -9.55 0.72 -21.02
N GLN A 352 -9.93 0.44 -22.27
CA GLN A 352 -11.06 -0.42 -22.60
C GLN A 352 -10.70 -1.43 -23.69
N ALA A 353 -11.41 -2.54 -23.73
CA ALA A 353 -11.47 -3.43 -24.89
C ALA A 353 -12.75 -4.25 -24.91
N PHE A 354 -13.32 -4.46 -26.09
CA PHE A 354 -14.41 -5.41 -26.27
C PHE A 354 -13.91 -6.85 -26.06
N VAL A 355 -14.57 -7.63 -25.20
CA VAL A 355 -14.16 -8.99 -24.80
C VAL A 355 -15.11 -10.09 -25.25
N GLY A 356 -15.85 -9.86 -26.35
CA GLY A 356 -16.62 -10.90 -27.03
C GLY A 356 -15.73 -11.96 -27.73
N ASN A 357 -16.34 -12.70 -28.66
CA ASN A 357 -15.64 -13.74 -29.43
C ASN A 357 -14.57 -13.14 -30.36
N ASN A 358 -14.89 -12.01 -31.01
CA ASN A 358 -13.95 -11.21 -31.78
C ASN A 358 -13.41 -10.10 -30.87
N LYS A 359 -12.43 -10.40 -30.01
CA LYS A 359 -11.90 -9.42 -29.05
C LYS A 359 -11.36 -8.17 -29.77
N GLY A 360 -11.64 -7.00 -29.20
CA GLY A 360 -11.12 -5.72 -29.67
C GLY A 360 -9.63 -5.55 -29.35
N VAL A 361 -9.03 -4.49 -29.89
CA VAL A 361 -7.70 -4.03 -29.47
C VAL A 361 -7.87 -3.15 -28.23
N PRO A 362 -7.01 -3.24 -27.21
CA PRO A 362 -6.94 -2.27 -26.12
C PRO A 362 -6.86 -0.82 -26.62
N GLU A 363 -7.79 0.00 -26.16
CA GLU A 363 -7.85 1.44 -26.42
C GLU A 363 -7.63 2.19 -25.11
N ILE A 364 -6.72 3.17 -25.13
CA ILE A 364 -6.52 4.08 -24.00
C ILE A 364 -7.57 5.19 -24.11
N LEU A 365 -8.49 5.23 -23.15
CA LEU A 365 -9.53 6.25 -23.04
C LEU A 365 -9.00 7.54 -22.40
N ALA A 366 -8.07 7.41 -21.45
CA ALA A 366 -7.43 8.53 -20.78
C ALA A 366 -5.98 8.18 -20.40
N HIS A 367 -5.08 9.13 -20.58
CA HIS A 367 -3.73 9.12 -20.01
C HIS A 367 -3.69 10.05 -18.80
N ARG A 368 -2.76 9.81 -17.87
CA ARG A 368 -2.67 10.55 -16.59
C ARG A 368 -3.95 10.44 -15.77
N VAL A 369 -4.48 9.21 -15.69
CA VAL A 369 -5.30 8.74 -14.58
C VAL A 369 -4.36 8.53 -13.37
N GLU A 370 -3.73 9.64 -13.00
CA GLU A 370 -2.71 9.82 -11.99
C GLU A 370 -3.16 11.06 -11.22
N LEU A 371 -3.52 10.91 -9.96
CA LEU A 371 -3.87 12.04 -9.10
C LEU A 371 -2.58 12.77 -8.70
N ASN A 372 -2.09 13.56 -9.65
CA ASN A 372 -0.75 14.12 -9.66
C ASN A 372 -0.72 15.44 -8.85
N LEU A 373 0.11 15.48 -7.80
CA LEU A 373 0.01 16.44 -6.69
C LEU A 373 0.84 17.72 -6.86
N GLU A 374 1.53 17.93 -7.99
CA GLU A 374 2.65 18.89 -8.06
C GLU A 374 2.32 20.37 -8.35
N HIS A 375 1.07 20.76 -8.61
CA HIS A 375 0.74 22.15 -8.97
C HIS A 375 -0.30 22.84 -8.06
N CYS A 376 0.07 23.04 -6.79
CA CYS A 376 -0.55 24.04 -5.92
C CYS A 376 0.27 25.33 -5.89
N GLN A 377 -0.02 26.28 -6.79
CA GLN A 377 0.10 27.69 -6.44
C GLN A 377 -1.22 28.14 -5.85
N VAL A 378 -1.22 28.51 -4.57
CA VAL A 378 -2.33 29.23 -3.96
C VAL A 378 -2.31 30.65 -4.54
N LEU A 379 -3.30 30.97 -5.36
CA LEU A 379 -3.66 32.35 -5.66
C LEU A 379 -4.65 32.82 -4.59
N GLU A 380 -4.45 34.05 -4.11
CA GLU A 380 -5.25 34.72 -3.07
C GLU A 380 -6.68 35.07 -3.54
#